data_AF-A0A537KI51-F1
#
_entry.id   AF-A0A537KI51-F1
#
_cell.length_a   1.000
_cell.length_b   1.000
_cell.length_c   1.000
_cell.angle_alpha   90.00
_cell.angle_beta   90.00
_cell.angle_gamma   90.00
#
_symmetry.space_group_name_H-M   'P 1'
#
loop_
_entity.id
_entity.type
_entity.pdbx_description
1 polymer ?
#
loop_
_entity_poly.entity_id
_entity_poly.type
_entity_poly.pdbx_seq_one_letter_code
_entity_poly.pdbx_strand_id
1 'polypeptide(L)'
;MRQLHAIGVKMQLLLITFISSTVIAQPITTPRTPSPAASVVQTIGISTVTVKYSRPSVKGREIWGQLVPYGWNVQNFGNGNSAPWRAGANENTTIKFSHDAKVEGKPVPAGEYGLFFVINQDKTGELILSKDNRSWGSFFYEPDHDLLRARIQLREIPLTEMLTYDFIDNTKNSSELVLNWEKKQFPVKIEFDVDNIVLANAAEELKGSTGFNWQGYASAANYTLQNKINYEQGLKWIDQAIAINNSFSTLSVKSNILRTMGKTDEADKILNDAIAIANEGELNIYGYQMLNAGQHDKAIEILTLNTKRFPKSANCFDSLGEAFATKGDKKNAILNFKKSLTMNPPANVKANSEKFLKQLGAL
;
A
#
# COMPACT_ATOMS: atom_id res chain seq x y z
N MET A 1 86.98 45.78 -5.03
CA MET A 1 85.99 46.86 -4.84
C MET A 1 84.74 46.52 -5.63
N ARG A 2 83.57 46.58 -4.98
CA ARG A 2 82.24 46.49 -5.61
C ARG A 2 82.06 47.59 -6.66
N GLN A 3 81.36 47.30 -7.76
CA GLN A 3 80.28 48.09 -8.45
C GLN A 3 79.85 47.28 -9.69
N LEU A 4 78.68 46.62 -9.72
CA LEU A 4 77.32 47.09 -10.06
C LEU A 4 77.05 47.41 -11.56
N HIS A 5 76.22 46.52 -12.14
CA HIS A 5 75.22 46.67 -13.21
C HIS A 5 75.60 46.98 -14.67
N ALA A 6 75.21 46.06 -15.57
CA ALA A 6 74.47 46.40 -16.79
C ALA A 6 73.69 45.19 -17.34
N ILE A 7 72.54 45.51 -17.92
CA ILE A 7 71.38 44.72 -18.32
C ILE A 7 71.66 43.87 -19.58
N GLY A 8 71.09 42.66 -19.63
CA GLY A 8 71.05 41.81 -20.83
C GLY A 8 69.79 40.96 -20.85
N VAL A 9 68.82 41.39 -21.67
CA VAL A 9 67.54 40.71 -21.95
C VAL A 9 67.81 39.30 -22.51
N LYS A 10 67.34 38.25 -21.83
CA LYS A 10 67.23 36.89 -22.40
C LYS A 10 65.76 36.54 -22.56
N MET A 11 65.30 36.61 -23.79
CA MET A 11 64.00 36.15 -24.27
C MET A 11 63.91 34.64 -24.06
N GLN A 12 63.19 34.19 -23.03
CA GLN A 12 62.91 32.78 -22.79
C GLN A 12 61.81 32.31 -23.74
N LEU A 13 62.18 31.42 -24.65
CA LEU A 13 61.29 30.69 -25.54
C LEU A 13 60.44 29.74 -24.68
N LEU A 14 59.16 30.06 -24.50
CA LEU A 14 58.19 29.21 -23.79
C LEU A 14 57.81 28.05 -24.71
N LEU A 15 58.46 26.89 -24.54
CA LEU A 15 58.12 25.65 -25.23
C LEU A 15 56.86 25.08 -24.58
N ILE A 16 55.69 25.31 -25.19
CA ILE A 16 54.43 24.70 -24.77
C ILE A 16 54.42 23.25 -25.26
N THR A 17 54.79 22.32 -24.39
CA THR A 17 54.60 20.88 -24.59
C THR A 17 53.12 20.54 -24.43
N PHE A 18 52.42 20.36 -25.54
CA PHE A 18 51.11 19.70 -25.55
C PHE A 18 51.30 18.21 -25.22
N ILE A 19 51.05 17.83 -23.97
CA ILE A 19 50.88 16.42 -23.60
C ILE A 19 49.46 16.03 -24.04
N SER A 20 49.34 15.40 -25.20
CA SER A 20 48.10 14.76 -25.63
C SER A 20 47.86 13.52 -24.76
N SER A 21 47.06 13.65 -23.71
CA SER A 21 46.48 12.52 -23.02
C SER A 21 45.41 11.89 -23.92
N THR A 22 45.72 10.75 -24.53
CA THR A 22 44.70 9.89 -25.15
C THR A 22 43.85 9.28 -24.05
N VAL A 23 42.77 9.96 -23.69
CA VAL A 23 41.67 9.34 -22.96
C VAL A 23 40.97 8.41 -23.94
N ILE A 24 41.24 7.09 -23.84
CA ILE A 24 40.39 6.10 -24.48
C ILE A 24 39.10 6.02 -23.66
N ALA A 25 38.16 6.92 -23.95
CA ALA A 25 36.77 6.73 -23.58
C ALA A 25 36.13 5.80 -24.62
N GLN A 26 35.43 4.75 -24.18
CA GLN A 26 34.59 3.98 -25.11
C GLN A 26 33.46 4.90 -25.64
N PRO A 27 33.21 4.95 -26.96
CA PRO A 27 32.32 5.96 -27.56
C PRO A 27 30.82 5.70 -27.36
N ILE A 28 30.41 4.49 -26.97
CA ILE A 28 29.01 4.15 -26.73
C ILE A 28 28.86 3.23 -25.52
N THR A 29 27.77 3.40 -24.76
CA THR A 29 27.39 2.46 -23.69
C THR A 29 26.88 1.17 -24.34
N THR A 30 27.47 0.03 -24.00
CA THR A 30 27.08 -1.29 -24.52
C THR A 30 26.23 -2.06 -23.51
N PRO A 31 25.37 -3.01 -23.95
CA PRO A 31 24.54 -3.81 -23.04
C PRO A 31 25.38 -4.62 -22.06
N ARG A 32 24.96 -4.63 -20.79
CA ARG A 32 25.58 -5.43 -19.73
C ARG A 32 25.47 -6.93 -20.06
N THR A 33 26.59 -7.52 -20.46
CA THR A 33 26.72 -8.95 -20.73
C THR A 33 28.06 -9.47 -20.17
N PRO A 34 28.08 -10.63 -19.48
CA PRO A 34 26.95 -11.47 -19.05
C PRO A 34 26.17 -10.88 -17.84
N SER A 35 25.02 -11.49 -17.55
CA SER A 35 24.14 -11.15 -16.40
C SER A 35 23.58 -9.73 -16.43
N PRO A 36 22.58 -9.46 -17.30
CA PRO A 36 21.89 -8.17 -17.35
C PRO A 36 21.35 -7.76 -15.97
N ALA A 37 21.31 -6.46 -15.71
CA ALA A 37 20.67 -5.93 -14.50
C ALA A 37 19.14 -5.99 -14.61
N ALA A 38 18.46 -6.16 -13.49
CA ALA A 38 17.01 -6.07 -13.39
C ALA A 38 16.56 -5.60 -12.00
N SER A 39 15.30 -5.22 -11.91
CA SER A 39 14.66 -4.86 -10.66
C SER A 39 13.21 -5.31 -10.63
N VAL A 40 12.71 -5.62 -9.44
CA VAL A 40 11.28 -5.82 -9.16
C VAL A 40 10.86 -4.94 -8.00
N VAL A 41 9.62 -4.46 -8.04
CA VAL A 41 9.02 -3.61 -7.00
C VAL A 41 7.65 -4.15 -6.66
N GLN A 42 7.33 -4.25 -5.37
CA GLN A 42 6.00 -4.58 -4.88
C GLN A 42 5.54 -3.54 -3.87
N THR A 43 4.29 -3.12 -4.02
CA THR A 43 3.60 -2.27 -3.04
C THR A 43 2.74 -3.15 -2.11
N ILE A 44 2.90 -3.00 -0.80
CA ILE A 44 2.14 -3.68 0.26
C ILE A 44 1.56 -2.59 1.17
N GLY A 45 0.24 -2.43 1.17
CA GLY A 45 -0.39 -1.23 1.73
C GLY A 45 0.08 0.03 0.99
N ILE A 46 0.70 0.98 1.71
CA ILE A 46 1.36 2.16 1.11
C ILE A 46 2.90 2.07 1.14
N SER A 47 3.43 0.89 1.48
CA SER A 47 4.87 0.63 1.51
C SER A 47 5.33 -0.07 0.26
N THR A 48 6.53 0.23 -0.22
CA THR A 48 7.21 -0.49 -1.29
C THR A 48 8.40 -1.30 -0.79
N VAL A 49 8.61 -2.45 -1.44
CA VAL A 49 9.83 -3.27 -1.40
C VAL A 49 10.43 -3.27 -2.81
N THR A 50 11.70 -2.93 -2.95
CA THR A 50 12.42 -2.95 -4.23
C THR A 50 13.60 -3.90 -4.14
N VAL A 51 13.73 -4.82 -5.10
CA VAL A 51 14.91 -5.68 -5.25
C VAL A 51 15.63 -5.31 -6.53
N LYS A 52 16.93 -5.02 -6.46
CA LYS A 52 17.81 -4.77 -7.61
C LYS A 52 18.89 -5.83 -7.67
N TYR A 53 19.06 -6.45 -8.84
CA TYR A 53 19.90 -7.63 -8.99
C TYR A 53 20.47 -7.75 -10.41
N SER A 54 21.46 -8.61 -10.59
CA SER A 54 21.89 -9.09 -11.92
C SER A 54 21.51 -10.55 -12.10
N ARG A 55 21.11 -10.91 -13.33
CA ARG A 55 20.44 -12.19 -13.63
C ARG A 55 21.36 -13.19 -14.34
N PRO A 56 22.12 -14.05 -13.64
CA PRO A 56 22.87 -15.12 -14.30
C PRO A 56 21.93 -16.16 -14.93
N SER A 57 22.39 -16.79 -16.01
CA SER A 57 21.70 -17.88 -16.71
C SER A 57 22.26 -19.25 -16.30
N VAL A 58 21.49 -20.33 -16.35
CA VAL A 58 21.99 -21.69 -16.05
C VAL A 58 22.99 -22.15 -17.11
N LYS A 59 22.62 -22.06 -18.40
CA LYS A 59 23.45 -22.44 -19.57
C LYS A 59 24.02 -23.87 -19.48
N GLY A 60 23.23 -24.82 -18.99
CA GLY A 60 23.64 -26.21 -18.84
C GLY A 60 24.73 -26.47 -17.78
N ARG A 61 25.06 -25.48 -16.95
CA ARG A 61 26.04 -25.62 -15.87
C ARG A 61 25.40 -26.23 -14.63
N GLU A 62 26.20 -26.94 -13.86
CA GLU A 62 25.81 -27.33 -12.51
C GLU A 62 25.85 -26.09 -11.60
N ILE A 63 24.70 -25.72 -11.05
CA ILE A 63 24.57 -24.48 -10.27
C ILE A 63 24.90 -24.74 -8.82
N TRP A 64 24.24 -25.70 -8.19
CA TRP A 64 24.30 -25.89 -6.74
C TRP A 64 25.42 -26.84 -6.34
N GLY A 65 26.29 -26.40 -5.44
CA GLY A 65 27.50 -27.13 -5.04
C GLY A 65 28.71 -26.86 -5.92
N GLN A 66 28.54 -26.23 -7.09
CA GLN A 66 29.62 -25.82 -7.99
C GLN A 66 29.67 -24.30 -8.14
N LEU A 67 28.79 -23.72 -8.96
CA LEU A 67 28.76 -22.27 -9.18
C LEU A 67 28.33 -21.49 -7.94
N VAL A 68 27.33 -22.00 -7.23
CA VAL A 68 26.89 -21.55 -5.91
C VAL A 68 27.20 -22.68 -4.94
N PRO A 69 28.32 -22.60 -4.21
CA PRO A 69 28.66 -23.66 -3.28
C PRO A 69 27.66 -23.67 -2.10
N TYR A 70 27.49 -24.84 -1.51
CA TYR A 70 26.65 -25.01 -0.33
C TYR A 70 27.33 -24.37 0.90
N GLY A 71 26.51 -23.90 1.85
CA GLY A 71 26.96 -23.27 3.08
C GLY A 71 27.64 -21.92 2.85
N TRP A 72 28.51 -21.59 3.80
CA TRP A 72 29.35 -20.41 3.79
C TRP A 72 30.68 -20.70 3.10
N ASN A 73 31.17 -19.77 2.28
CA ASN A 73 32.34 -20.02 1.44
C ASN A 73 33.33 -18.86 1.44
N VAL A 74 34.61 -19.19 1.62
CA VAL A 74 35.71 -18.23 1.47
C VAL A 74 35.92 -17.95 -0.01
N GLN A 75 35.90 -16.66 -0.37
CA GLN A 75 36.14 -16.26 -1.75
C GLN A 75 37.64 -16.17 -2.03
N ASN A 76 38.06 -16.58 -3.23
CA ASN A 76 39.46 -16.52 -3.67
C ASN A 76 40.01 -15.09 -3.82
N PHE A 77 39.13 -14.09 -3.79
CA PHE A 77 39.44 -12.67 -3.90
C PHE A 77 38.64 -11.90 -2.83
N GLY A 78 39.14 -10.75 -2.37
CA GLY A 78 38.45 -9.93 -1.37
C GLY A 78 39.08 -10.02 0.02
N ASN A 79 38.28 -9.81 1.07
CA ASN A 79 38.75 -9.78 2.46
C ASN A 79 39.09 -11.16 3.05
N GLY A 80 38.84 -12.25 2.30
CA GLY A 80 39.14 -13.62 2.74
C GLY A 80 38.16 -14.17 3.78
N ASN A 81 37.10 -13.44 4.12
CA ASN A 81 36.07 -13.92 5.03
C ASN A 81 35.23 -15.01 4.37
N SER A 82 34.70 -15.90 5.21
CA SER A 82 33.64 -16.80 4.78
C SER A 82 32.37 -15.97 4.51
N ALA A 83 31.80 -16.12 3.32
CA ALA A 83 30.73 -15.27 2.85
C ALA A 83 29.54 -16.08 2.31
N PRO A 84 28.32 -15.55 2.42
CA PRO A 84 27.13 -16.15 1.82
C PRO A 84 27.08 -15.86 0.31
N TRP A 85 26.15 -16.52 -0.39
CA TRP A 85 25.93 -16.26 -1.80
C TRP A 85 25.22 -14.90 -2.00
N ARG A 86 25.75 -14.08 -2.90
CA ARG A 86 25.23 -12.75 -3.28
C ARG A 86 23.85 -12.74 -3.95
N ALA A 87 23.22 -13.91 -4.09
CA ALA A 87 21.86 -14.04 -4.60
C ALA A 87 21.64 -13.39 -5.98
N GLY A 88 22.63 -13.52 -6.87
CA GLY A 88 22.73 -12.77 -8.12
C GLY A 88 24.13 -12.88 -8.73
N ALA A 89 24.49 -11.89 -9.55
CA ALA A 89 25.81 -11.77 -10.15
C ALA A 89 26.31 -10.31 -10.09
N ASN A 90 27.61 -10.12 -10.33
CA ASN A 90 28.28 -8.81 -10.29
C ASN A 90 28.21 -8.17 -8.89
N GLU A 91 27.58 -6.99 -8.74
CA GLU A 91 27.34 -6.35 -7.44
C GLU A 91 26.42 -7.19 -6.55
N ASN A 92 26.34 -6.88 -5.26
CA ASN A 92 25.37 -7.56 -4.40
C ASN A 92 23.96 -7.21 -4.84
N THR A 93 23.07 -8.20 -4.79
CA THR A 93 21.65 -7.92 -4.87
C THR A 93 21.27 -7.02 -3.70
N THR A 94 20.52 -5.96 -3.96
CA THR A 94 20.00 -5.08 -2.90
C THR A 94 18.51 -5.24 -2.74
N ILE A 95 18.05 -5.11 -1.50
CA ILE A 95 16.64 -5.02 -1.13
C ILE A 95 16.42 -3.73 -0.35
N LYS A 96 15.41 -2.95 -0.76
CA LYS A 96 15.05 -1.67 -0.17
C LYS A 96 13.62 -1.69 0.34
N PHE A 97 13.44 -1.26 1.58
CA PHE A 97 12.16 -1.08 2.23
C PHE A 97 11.89 0.42 2.43
N SER A 98 10.71 0.88 2.02
CA SER A 98 10.28 2.28 2.20
C SER A 98 9.86 2.63 3.62
N HIS A 99 9.44 1.63 4.40
CA HIS A 99 9.04 1.75 5.80
C HIS A 99 9.65 0.59 6.60
N ASP A 100 9.54 0.67 7.92
CA ASP A 100 9.89 -0.45 8.80
C ASP A 100 9.04 -1.67 8.45
N ALA A 101 9.69 -2.82 8.34
CA ALA A 101 9.11 -4.09 7.92
C ALA A 101 9.39 -5.19 8.95
N LYS A 102 8.76 -6.34 8.75
CA LYS A 102 9.22 -7.61 9.28
C LYS A 102 9.61 -8.52 8.12
N VAL A 103 10.74 -9.19 8.26
CA VAL A 103 11.24 -10.16 7.30
C VAL A 103 11.45 -11.47 8.04
N GLU A 104 10.75 -12.52 7.63
CA GLU A 104 10.69 -13.80 8.36
C GLU A 104 10.37 -13.60 9.86
N GLY A 105 9.40 -12.70 10.13
CA GLY A 105 8.94 -12.36 11.48
C GLY A 105 9.88 -11.45 12.29
N LYS A 106 11.06 -11.10 11.77
CA LYS A 106 12.06 -10.28 12.48
C LYS A 106 12.02 -8.81 12.02
N PRO A 107 12.16 -7.83 12.92
CA PRO A 107 12.05 -6.42 12.57
C PRO A 107 13.21 -5.96 11.69
N VAL A 108 12.90 -5.15 10.68
CA VAL A 108 13.84 -4.56 9.73
C VAL A 108 13.48 -3.08 9.54
N PRO A 109 14.32 -2.14 9.96
CA PRO A 109 14.06 -0.72 9.73
C PRO A 109 14.00 -0.37 8.24
N ALA A 110 13.28 0.70 7.89
CA ALA A 110 13.31 1.28 6.55
C ALA A 110 14.76 1.54 6.11
N GLY A 111 15.10 1.20 4.87
CA GLY A 111 16.48 1.28 4.40
C GLY A 111 16.76 0.39 3.20
N GLU A 112 18.00 0.45 2.73
CA GLU A 112 18.52 -0.42 1.67
C GLU A 112 19.61 -1.32 2.23
N TYR A 113 19.54 -2.61 1.90
CA TYR A 113 20.37 -3.66 2.46
C TYR A 113 20.91 -4.57 1.35
N GLY A 114 22.09 -5.13 1.57
CA GLY A 114 22.60 -6.23 0.77
C GLY A 114 21.81 -7.51 1.08
N LEU A 115 21.29 -8.17 0.06
CA LEU A 115 20.53 -9.41 0.15
C LEU A 115 21.44 -10.60 -0.20
N PHE A 116 21.57 -11.53 0.76
CA PHE A 116 22.35 -12.74 0.58
C PHE A 116 21.57 -13.97 1.00
N PHE A 117 21.95 -15.12 0.46
CA PHE A 117 21.45 -16.42 0.89
C PHE A 117 22.58 -17.39 1.20
N VAL A 118 22.34 -18.24 2.19
CA VAL A 118 23.06 -19.49 2.40
C VAL A 118 22.14 -20.61 1.96
N ILE A 119 22.70 -21.62 1.28
CA ILE A 119 21.96 -22.80 0.87
C ILE A 119 22.62 -24.05 1.42
N ASN A 120 21.83 -24.92 2.04
CA ASN A 120 22.28 -26.21 2.54
C ASN A 120 21.82 -27.35 1.62
N GLN A 121 22.38 -28.54 1.81
CA GLN A 121 22.04 -29.72 1.00
C GLN A 121 20.64 -30.28 1.31
N ASP A 122 20.12 -30.03 2.51
CA ASP A 122 18.86 -30.54 3.05
C ASP A 122 17.65 -29.64 2.73
N LYS A 123 17.75 -28.83 1.66
CA LYS A 123 16.74 -27.84 1.25
C LYS A 123 16.48 -26.73 2.28
N THR A 124 17.28 -26.63 3.34
CA THR A 124 17.25 -25.46 4.23
C THR A 124 18.21 -24.38 3.73
N GLY A 125 18.02 -23.17 4.21
CA GLY A 125 18.92 -22.05 3.93
C GLY A 125 18.79 -20.95 4.95
N GLU A 126 19.55 -19.89 4.72
CA GLU A 126 19.47 -18.67 5.50
C GLU A 126 19.33 -17.47 4.56
N LEU A 127 18.38 -16.59 4.87
CA LEU A 127 18.32 -15.23 4.37
C LEU A 127 19.22 -14.36 5.25
N ILE A 128 19.99 -13.48 4.63
CA ILE A 128 20.82 -12.50 5.33
C ILE A 128 20.58 -11.11 4.72
N LEU A 129 20.33 -10.12 5.58
CA LEU A 129 20.34 -8.70 5.22
C LEU A 129 21.56 -8.04 5.85
N SER A 130 22.46 -7.55 5.01
CA SER A 130 23.65 -6.79 5.43
C SER A 130 23.44 -5.30 5.25
N LYS A 131 24.02 -4.49 6.15
CA LYS A 131 24.07 -3.02 6.00
C LYS A 131 24.96 -2.59 4.82
N ASP A 132 25.83 -3.48 4.34
CA ASP A 132 26.65 -3.24 3.16
C ASP A 132 25.86 -3.51 1.86
N ASN A 133 25.46 -2.44 1.18
CA ASN A 133 24.62 -2.50 -0.03
C ASN A 133 25.31 -1.97 -1.30
N ARG A 134 26.62 -1.73 -1.26
CA ARG A 134 27.42 -1.20 -2.40
C ARG A 134 28.57 -2.12 -2.82
N SER A 135 28.68 -3.27 -2.16
CA SER A 135 29.80 -4.18 -2.34
C SER A 135 29.73 -4.92 -3.67
N TRP A 136 30.90 -5.30 -4.21
CA TRP A 136 30.97 -6.19 -5.37
C TRP A 136 30.58 -7.62 -4.93
N GLY A 137 29.28 -7.86 -4.84
CA GLY A 137 28.65 -9.01 -4.20
C GLY A 137 29.21 -9.37 -2.84
N SER A 138 29.80 -10.57 -2.69
CA SER A 138 30.17 -11.16 -1.40
C SER A 138 31.66 -11.09 -1.05
N PHE A 139 32.52 -10.46 -1.88
CA PHE A 139 33.97 -10.48 -1.67
C PHE A 139 34.45 -9.64 -0.47
N PHE A 140 33.67 -8.65 -0.08
CA PHE A 140 33.95 -7.78 1.07
C PHE A 140 32.86 -7.93 2.12
N TYR A 141 32.34 -9.14 2.26
CA TYR A 141 31.29 -9.43 3.21
C TYR A 141 31.85 -9.40 4.64
N GLU A 142 31.19 -8.66 5.52
CA GLU A 142 31.52 -8.56 6.95
C GLU A 142 30.35 -9.08 7.79
N PRO A 143 30.49 -10.21 8.51
CA PRO A 143 29.44 -10.77 9.36
C PRO A 143 28.89 -9.77 10.38
N ASP A 144 29.74 -8.90 10.93
CA ASP A 144 29.37 -7.92 11.95
C ASP A 144 28.48 -6.79 11.40
N HIS A 145 28.36 -6.68 10.07
CA HIS A 145 27.49 -5.72 9.40
C HIS A 145 26.10 -6.29 9.08
N ASP A 146 25.83 -7.55 9.45
CA ASP A 146 24.50 -8.10 9.31
C ASP A 146 23.49 -7.36 10.18
N LEU A 147 22.40 -6.91 9.55
CA LEU A 147 21.20 -6.49 10.26
C LEU A 147 20.40 -7.71 10.74
N LEU A 148 20.31 -8.73 9.88
CA LEU A 148 19.37 -9.83 10.05
C LEU A 148 19.93 -11.11 9.45
N ARG A 149 19.72 -12.23 10.16
CA ARG A 149 19.73 -13.57 9.58
C ARG A 149 18.42 -14.29 9.89
N ALA A 150 17.84 -15.02 8.95
CA ALA A 150 16.64 -15.81 9.17
C ALA A 150 16.71 -17.14 8.43
N ARG A 151 16.21 -18.21 9.04
CA ARG A 151 16.13 -19.52 8.38
C ARG A 151 15.01 -19.50 7.36
N ILE A 152 15.25 -20.13 6.22
CA ILE A 152 14.26 -20.31 5.15
C ILE A 152 14.22 -21.77 4.71
N GLN A 153 13.07 -22.17 4.19
CA GLN A 153 12.87 -23.49 3.59
C GLN A 153 12.73 -23.33 2.08
N LEU A 154 13.65 -23.92 1.32
CA LEU A 154 13.62 -23.83 -0.14
C LEU A 154 12.54 -24.76 -0.71
N ARG A 155 12.00 -24.36 -1.86
CA ARG A 155 11.04 -25.15 -2.64
C ARG A 155 11.66 -25.60 -3.96
N GLU A 156 11.22 -26.75 -4.46
CA GLU A 156 11.54 -27.19 -5.82
C GLU A 156 10.54 -26.61 -6.80
N ILE A 157 11.03 -26.18 -7.95
CA ILE A 157 10.24 -25.57 -9.02
C ILE A 157 10.69 -26.12 -10.39
N PRO A 158 9.88 -25.95 -11.45
CA PRO A 158 10.35 -26.16 -12.81
C PRO A 158 11.58 -25.31 -13.15
N LEU A 159 12.34 -25.73 -14.17
CA LEU A 159 13.56 -25.06 -14.60
C LEU A 159 13.31 -23.58 -14.92
N THR A 160 14.03 -22.72 -14.20
CA THR A 160 14.12 -21.29 -14.42
C THR A 160 15.51 -20.95 -14.96
N GLU A 161 15.60 -20.74 -16.27
CA GLU A 161 16.90 -20.55 -16.96
C GLU A 161 17.66 -19.31 -16.50
N MET A 162 16.96 -18.20 -16.27
CA MET A 162 17.58 -16.95 -15.79
C MET A 162 17.07 -16.62 -14.40
N LEU A 163 17.99 -16.34 -13.48
CA LEU A 163 17.64 -15.94 -12.12
C LEU A 163 16.62 -14.80 -12.15
N THR A 164 15.51 -14.97 -11.44
CA THR A 164 14.46 -13.97 -11.32
C THR A 164 14.07 -13.79 -9.86
N TYR A 165 13.69 -12.58 -9.52
CA TYR A 165 12.91 -12.30 -8.33
C TYR A 165 11.47 -12.00 -8.73
N ASP A 166 10.53 -12.36 -7.87
CA ASP A 166 9.11 -12.04 -8.01
C ASP A 166 8.45 -11.92 -6.62
N PHE A 167 7.22 -11.41 -6.58
CA PHE A 167 6.41 -11.32 -5.37
C PHE A 167 5.11 -12.10 -5.55
N ILE A 168 4.86 -13.05 -4.65
CA ILE A 168 3.67 -13.91 -4.68
C ILE A 168 2.89 -13.80 -3.36
N ASP A 169 1.69 -14.39 -3.32
CA ASP A 169 0.85 -14.47 -2.11
C ASP A 169 0.60 -13.11 -1.42
N ASN A 170 0.30 -12.10 -2.24
CA ASN A 170 0.03 -10.74 -1.78
C ASN A 170 -1.26 -10.69 -0.93
N THR A 171 -1.15 -10.10 0.26
CA THR A 171 -2.27 -9.81 1.16
C THR A 171 -2.36 -8.30 1.44
N LYS A 172 -3.26 -7.90 2.35
CA LYS A 172 -3.34 -6.51 2.84
C LYS A 172 -2.00 -6.03 3.41
N ASN A 173 -1.27 -6.89 4.13
CA ASN A 173 -0.14 -6.51 4.96
C ASN A 173 1.14 -7.32 4.71
N SER A 174 1.12 -8.28 3.79
CA SER A 174 2.26 -9.15 3.52
C SER A 174 2.39 -9.51 2.04
N SER A 175 3.59 -9.96 1.68
CA SER A 175 3.90 -10.58 0.40
C SER A 175 5.06 -11.56 0.62
N GLU A 176 5.19 -12.56 -0.24
CA GLU A 176 6.35 -13.44 -0.26
C GLU A 176 7.26 -13.09 -1.45
N LEU A 177 8.46 -12.59 -1.15
CA LEU A 177 9.52 -12.43 -2.12
C LEU A 177 10.09 -13.81 -2.46
N VAL A 178 10.16 -14.14 -3.75
CA VAL A 178 10.73 -15.39 -4.23
C VAL A 178 11.90 -15.13 -5.17
N LEU A 179 13.06 -15.72 -4.89
CA LEU A 179 14.13 -15.92 -5.88
C LEU A 179 13.90 -17.26 -6.56
N ASN A 180 13.74 -17.27 -7.88
CA ASN A 180 13.66 -18.49 -8.70
C ASN A 180 14.90 -18.60 -9.59
N TRP A 181 15.63 -19.70 -9.49
CA TRP A 181 16.74 -20.01 -10.40
C TRP A 181 17.00 -21.51 -10.46
N GLU A 182 17.28 -22.01 -11.66
CA GLU A 182 17.34 -23.44 -11.92
C GLU A 182 16.03 -24.08 -11.41
N LYS A 183 16.07 -25.11 -10.56
CA LYS A 183 14.90 -25.79 -10.01
C LYS A 183 14.66 -25.45 -8.55
N LYS A 184 15.25 -24.35 -8.04
CA LYS A 184 15.10 -23.93 -6.64
C LYS A 184 14.43 -22.56 -6.53
N GLN A 185 13.55 -22.46 -5.54
CA GLN A 185 12.90 -21.24 -5.11
C GLN A 185 13.29 -20.92 -3.65
N PHE A 186 13.60 -19.65 -3.38
CA PHE A 186 13.94 -19.13 -2.06
C PHE A 186 12.82 -18.18 -1.62
N PRO A 187 11.83 -18.66 -0.87
CA PRO A 187 10.75 -17.83 -0.36
C PRO A 187 11.20 -17.02 0.86
N VAL A 188 10.76 -15.77 0.91
CA VAL A 188 11.00 -14.83 2.02
C VAL A 188 9.71 -14.06 2.28
N LYS A 189 9.08 -14.29 3.43
CA LYS A 189 7.92 -13.56 3.89
C LYS A 189 8.31 -12.15 4.34
N ILE A 190 7.62 -11.16 3.80
CA ILE A 190 7.76 -9.74 4.15
C ILE A 190 6.41 -9.21 4.61
N GLU A 191 6.40 -8.50 5.73
CA GLU A 191 5.20 -7.93 6.35
C GLU A 191 5.41 -6.47 6.71
N PHE A 192 4.36 -5.66 6.57
CA PHE A 192 4.33 -4.27 7.02
C PHE A 192 3.20 -4.07 8.03
N ASP A 193 3.42 -3.18 8.99
CA ASP A 193 2.36 -2.69 9.87
C ASP A 193 1.53 -1.62 9.14
N VAL A 194 0.78 -2.07 8.14
CA VAL A 194 0.07 -1.19 7.19
C VAL A 194 -0.85 -0.21 7.91
N ASP A 195 -1.54 -0.67 8.94
CA ASP A 195 -2.49 0.16 9.68
C ASP A 195 -1.77 1.30 10.40
N ASN A 196 -0.68 1.04 11.13
CA ASN A 196 0.08 2.11 11.77
C ASN A 196 0.79 3.03 10.78
N ILE A 197 1.28 2.50 9.66
CA ILE A 197 1.91 3.29 8.59
C ILE A 197 0.89 4.25 7.96
N VAL A 198 -0.33 3.79 7.67
CA VAL A 198 -1.39 4.65 7.12
C VAL A 198 -1.81 5.72 8.13
N LEU A 199 -1.94 5.38 9.41
CA LEU A 199 -2.28 6.36 10.45
C LEU A 199 -1.21 7.44 10.60
N ALA A 200 0.07 7.07 10.58
CA ALA A 200 1.19 8.00 10.62
C ALA A 200 1.22 8.91 9.38
N ASN A 201 1.04 8.32 8.18
CA ASN A 201 0.98 9.09 6.93
C ASN A 201 -0.19 10.08 6.93
N ALA A 202 -1.38 9.64 7.35
CA ALA A 202 -2.54 10.52 7.46
C ALA A 202 -2.29 11.68 8.44
N ALA A 203 -1.63 11.44 9.57
CA ALA A 203 -1.29 12.49 10.53
C ALA A 203 -0.35 13.55 9.93
N GLU A 204 0.58 13.16 9.05
CA GLU A 204 1.44 14.11 8.35
C GLU A 204 0.71 14.85 7.22
N GLU A 205 -0.08 14.15 6.40
CA GLU A 205 -0.85 14.76 5.30
C GLU A 205 -1.86 15.80 5.82
N LEU A 206 -2.45 15.55 6.99
CA LEU A 206 -3.38 16.47 7.65
C LEU A 206 -2.70 17.75 8.19
N LYS A 207 -1.37 17.84 8.18
CA LYS A 207 -0.67 19.11 8.44
C LYS A 207 -0.56 19.99 7.19
N GLY A 208 -0.83 19.42 6.00
CA GLY A 208 -0.82 20.09 4.71
C GLY A 208 -2.20 20.55 4.24
N SER A 209 -2.34 20.77 2.94
CA SER A 209 -3.59 21.25 2.32
C SER A 209 -4.80 20.33 2.56
N THR A 210 -4.56 19.03 2.69
CA THR A 210 -5.58 18.02 3.05
C THR A 210 -6.23 18.34 4.40
N GLY A 211 -5.47 18.90 5.35
CA GLY A 211 -5.95 19.30 6.67
C GLY A 211 -6.78 20.58 6.72
N PHE A 212 -6.81 21.39 5.64
CA PHE A 212 -7.69 22.56 5.59
C PHE A 212 -9.14 22.23 5.28
N ASN A 213 -9.43 20.97 4.93
CA ASN A 213 -10.74 20.51 4.52
C ASN A 213 -11.24 19.39 5.42
N TRP A 214 -12.54 19.35 5.70
CA TRP A 214 -13.15 18.33 6.56
C TRP A 214 -12.98 16.91 6.01
N GLN A 215 -12.90 16.75 4.68
CA GLN A 215 -12.81 15.46 3.99
C GLN A 215 -11.55 14.69 4.37
N GLY A 216 -10.41 15.38 4.56
CA GLY A 216 -9.16 14.74 4.98
C GLY A 216 -9.33 14.06 6.34
N TYR A 217 -9.78 14.84 7.32
CA TYR A 217 -10.04 14.37 8.68
C TYR A 217 -11.12 13.27 8.72
N ALA A 218 -12.22 13.44 7.98
CA ALA A 218 -13.29 12.45 7.92
C ALA A 218 -12.82 11.14 7.27
N SER A 219 -11.98 11.21 6.23
CA SER A 219 -11.38 10.03 5.58
C SER A 219 -10.47 9.27 6.55
N ALA A 220 -9.59 9.98 7.26
CA ALA A 220 -8.70 9.39 8.26
C ALA A 220 -9.49 8.74 9.41
N ALA A 221 -10.53 9.40 9.91
CA ALA A 221 -11.43 8.83 10.91
C ALA A 221 -12.17 7.59 10.38
N ASN A 222 -12.68 7.63 9.14
CA ASN A 222 -13.37 6.49 8.57
C ASN A 222 -12.41 5.30 8.37
N TYR A 223 -11.12 5.54 8.06
CA TYR A 223 -10.11 4.48 8.00
C TYR A 223 -9.99 3.72 9.34
N THR A 224 -10.00 4.44 10.47
CA THR A 224 -9.99 3.82 11.82
C THR A 224 -11.23 2.94 12.05
N LEU A 225 -12.40 3.41 11.61
CA LEU A 225 -13.67 2.69 11.73
C LEU A 225 -13.67 1.41 10.89
N GLN A 226 -13.32 1.50 9.61
CA GLN A 226 -13.36 0.37 8.67
C GLN A 226 -12.36 -0.73 9.04
N ASN A 227 -11.16 -0.35 9.48
CA ASN A 227 -10.11 -1.30 9.84
C ASN A 227 -10.18 -1.75 11.30
N LYS A 228 -11.10 -1.18 12.09
CA LYS A 228 -11.32 -1.51 13.50
C LYS A 228 -10.09 -1.29 14.38
N ILE A 229 -9.43 -0.15 14.16
CA ILE A 229 -8.18 0.24 14.83
C ILE A 229 -8.31 1.63 15.42
N ASN A 230 -7.57 1.91 16.49
CA ASN A 230 -7.29 3.27 16.99
C ASN A 230 -8.50 4.25 17.00
N TYR A 231 -9.64 3.80 17.51
CA TYR A 231 -10.89 4.57 17.53
C TYR A 231 -10.78 5.90 18.26
N GLU A 232 -9.93 6.00 19.29
CA GLU A 232 -9.69 7.25 20.00
C GLU A 232 -9.08 8.31 19.08
N GLN A 233 -8.12 7.93 18.24
CA GLN A 233 -7.56 8.84 17.24
C GLN A 233 -8.60 9.16 16.15
N GLY A 234 -9.41 8.17 15.77
CA GLY A 234 -10.56 8.36 14.89
C GLY A 234 -11.53 9.42 15.40
N LEU A 235 -11.85 9.41 16.70
CA LEU A 235 -12.69 10.41 17.36
C LEU A 235 -12.06 11.81 17.30
N LYS A 236 -10.75 11.93 17.56
CA LYS A 236 -10.05 13.22 17.45
C LYS A 236 -10.13 13.79 16.04
N TRP A 237 -9.90 12.97 15.01
CA TRP A 237 -9.98 13.43 13.64
C TRP A 237 -11.41 13.76 13.23
N ILE A 238 -12.40 12.94 13.56
CA ILE A 238 -13.77 13.27 13.19
C ILE A 238 -14.28 14.54 13.90
N ASP A 239 -13.82 14.82 15.12
CA ASP A 239 -14.12 16.08 15.81
C ASP A 239 -13.53 17.30 15.07
N GLN A 240 -12.33 17.19 14.50
CA GLN A 240 -11.78 18.22 13.62
C GLN A 240 -12.62 18.40 12.35
N ALA A 241 -13.07 17.30 11.73
CA ALA A 241 -13.94 17.36 10.56
C ALA A 241 -15.28 18.05 10.87
N ILE A 242 -15.90 17.73 12.02
CA ILE A 242 -17.16 18.32 12.47
C ILE A 242 -17.00 19.82 12.74
N ALA A 243 -15.86 20.24 13.32
CA ALA A 243 -15.58 21.65 13.56
C ALA A 243 -15.48 22.47 12.26
N ILE A 244 -15.01 21.86 11.17
CA ILE A 244 -14.94 22.49 9.84
C ILE A 244 -16.30 22.43 9.12
N ASN A 245 -16.97 21.28 9.16
CA ASN A 245 -18.25 21.06 8.49
C ASN A 245 -19.15 20.12 9.28
N ASN A 246 -20.04 20.68 10.09
CA ASN A 246 -21.05 19.93 10.82
C ASN A 246 -22.16 19.45 9.87
N SER A 247 -22.09 18.18 9.47
CA SER A 247 -22.98 17.57 8.48
C SER A 247 -23.42 16.16 8.91
N PHE A 248 -24.49 15.65 8.29
CA PHE A 248 -24.96 14.28 8.50
C PHE A 248 -23.83 13.26 8.30
N SER A 249 -22.99 13.45 7.28
CA SER A 249 -21.84 12.58 7.00
C SER A 249 -20.85 12.53 8.17
N THR A 250 -20.39 13.70 8.64
CA THR A 250 -19.39 13.78 9.72
C THR A 250 -19.91 13.26 11.06
N LEU A 251 -21.16 13.59 11.42
CA LEU A 251 -21.79 13.12 12.65
C LEU A 251 -22.06 11.61 12.60
N SER A 252 -22.45 11.07 11.43
CA SER A 252 -22.66 9.63 11.26
C SER A 252 -21.39 8.83 11.49
N VAL A 253 -20.23 9.30 11.01
CA VAL A 253 -18.94 8.64 11.27
C VAL A 253 -18.64 8.65 12.78
N LYS A 254 -18.82 9.77 13.46
CA LYS A 254 -18.63 9.85 14.92
C LYS A 254 -19.55 8.90 15.67
N SER A 255 -20.84 8.87 15.32
CA SER A 255 -21.81 7.92 15.89
C SER A 255 -21.36 6.47 15.70
N ASN A 256 -20.91 6.10 14.50
CA ASN A 256 -20.47 4.74 14.22
C ASN A 256 -19.21 4.36 14.99
N ILE A 257 -18.25 5.29 15.15
CA ILE A 257 -17.06 5.06 15.99
C ILE A 257 -17.48 4.84 17.44
N LEU A 258 -18.30 5.72 18.01
CA LEU A 258 -18.81 5.61 19.38
C LEU A 258 -19.55 4.28 19.61
N ARG A 259 -20.41 3.89 18.68
CA ARG A 259 -21.14 2.62 18.76
C ARG A 259 -20.20 1.43 18.76
N THR A 260 -19.16 1.45 17.91
CA THR A 260 -18.16 0.38 17.85
C THR A 260 -17.34 0.29 19.14
N MET A 261 -17.15 1.41 19.85
CA MET A 261 -16.54 1.47 21.18
C MET A 261 -17.51 1.05 22.31
N GLY A 262 -18.74 0.64 22.00
CA GLY A 262 -19.76 0.26 22.99
C GLY A 262 -20.49 1.45 23.64
N LYS A 263 -20.26 2.68 23.18
CA LYS A 263 -20.89 3.91 23.71
C LYS A 263 -22.22 4.19 23.00
N THR A 264 -23.17 3.25 23.11
CA THR A 264 -24.41 3.25 22.33
C THR A 264 -25.27 4.50 22.59
N ASP A 265 -25.45 4.91 23.84
CA ASP A 265 -26.28 6.08 24.19
C ASP A 265 -25.72 7.39 23.61
N GLU A 266 -24.39 7.55 23.64
CA GLU A 266 -23.72 8.70 23.02
C GLU A 266 -23.84 8.64 21.50
N ALA A 267 -23.66 7.45 20.91
CA ALA A 267 -23.80 7.24 19.49
C ALA A 267 -25.21 7.57 18.99
N ASP A 268 -26.25 7.18 19.72
CA ASP A 268 -27.65 7.45 19.38
C ASP A 268 -27.96 8.96 19.44
N LYS A 269 -27.44 9.67 20.45
CA LYS A 269 -27.56 11.14 20.51
C LYS A 269 -26.94 11.81 19.28
N ILE A 270 -25.69 11.47 18.96
CA ILE A 270 -24.98 12.03 17.79
C ILE A 270 -25.70 11.69 16.48
N LEU A 271 -26.25 10.48 16.36
CA LEU A 271 -27.02 10.08 15.18
C LEU A 271 -28.32 10.89 15.05
N ASN A 272 -29.02 11.14 16.16
CA ASN A 272 -30.23 11.96 16.14
C ASN A 272 -29.91 13.40 15.72
N ASP A 273 -28.80 13.97 16.21
CA ASP A 273 -28.31 15.27 15.77
C ASP A 273 -28.00 15.27 14.25
N ALA A 274 -27.40 14.19 13.74
CA ALA A 274 -27.17 14.01 12.32
C ALA A 274 -28.49 14.01 11.53
N ILE A 275 -29.45 13.18 11.94
CA ILE A 275 -30.76 13.04 11.29
C ILE A 275 -31.52 14.36 11.28
N ALA A 276 -31.41 15.16 12.35
CA ALA A 276 -32.07 16.47 12.45
C ALA A 276 -31.61 17.44 11.35
N ILE A 277 -30.34 17.41 10.96
CA ILE A 277 -29.77 18.30 9.94
C ILE A 277 -29.69 17.69 8.53
N ALA A 278 -29.94 16.39 8.39
CA ALA A 278 -29.85 15.67 7.11
C ALA A 278 -30.76 16.28 6.03
N ASN A 279 -30.30 16.29 4.77
CA ASN A 279 -31.13 16.66 3.62
C ASN A 279 -31.97 15.47 3.10
N GLU A 280 -32.82 15.73 2.09
CA GLU A 280 -33.70 14.72 1.48
C GLU A 280 -32.95 13.47 1.01
N GLY A 281 -31.84 13.69 0.29
CA GLY A 281 -31.02 12.61 -0.27
C GLY A 281 -30.32 11.81 0.81
N GLU A 282 -29.79 12.47 1.84
CA GLU A 282 -29.13 11.82 2.98
C GLU A 282 -30.09 10.95 3.78
N LEU A 283 -31.29 11.46 4.09
CA LEU A 283 -32.33 10.66 4.74
C LEU A 283 -32.76 9.47 3.87
N ASN A 284 -32.86 9.68 2.55
CA ASN A 284 -33.22 8.60 1.64
C ASN A 284 -32.16 7.50 1.65
N ILE A 285 -30.88 7.87 1.47
CA ILE A 285 -29.75 6.94 1.51
C ILE A 285 -29.71 6.19 2.85
N TYR A 286 -29.88 6.90 3.97
CA TYR A 286 -29.90 6.29 5.29
C TYR A 286 -31.06 5.32 5.47
N GLY A 287 -32.25 5.67 4.97
CA GLY A 287 -33.42 4.79 4.93
C GLY A 287 -33.14 3.48 4.20
N TYR A 288 -32.56 3.54 3.00
CA TYR A 288 -32.18 2.34 2.24
C TYR A 288 -31.05 1.55 2.89
N GLN A 289 -30.10 2.21 3.57
CA GLN A 289 -29.08 1.51 4.35
C GLN A 289 -29.73 0.65 5.45
N MET A 290 -30.71 1.18 6.17
CA MET A 290 -31.46 0.42 7.17
C MET A 290 -32.28 -0.71 6.52
N LEU A 291 -32.87 -0.46 5.35
CA LEU A 291 -33.64 -1.46 4.62
C LEU A 291 -32.76 -2.65 4.20
N ASN A 292 -31.60 -2.38 3.61
CA ASN A 292 -30.62 -3.39 3.19
C ASN A 292 -30.01 -4.15 4.36
N ALA A 293 -29.94 -3.53 5.54
CA ALA A 293 -29.53 -4.17 6.79
C ALA A 293 -30.64 -5.01 7.44
N GLY A 294 -31.81 -5.15 6.80
CA GLY A 294 -32.97 -5.87 7.34
C GLY A 294 -33.71 -5.13 8.47
N GLN A 295 -33.32 -3.88 8.77
CA GLN A 295 -33.95 -3.05 9.81
C GLN A 295 -35.18 -2.33 9.25
N HIS A 296 -36.19 -3.10 8.83
CA HIS A 296 -37.35 -2.58 8.11
C HIS A 296 -38.11 -1.50 8.88
N ASP A 297 -38.29 -1.66 10.20
CA ASP A 297 -38.99 -0.68 11.03
C ASP A 297 -38.26 0.67 11.06
N LYS A 298 -36.94 0.64 11.24
CA LYS A 298 -36.12 1.84 11.24
C LYS A 298 -36.05 2.48 9.86
N ALA A 299 -36.00 1.68 8.79
CA ALA A 299 -36.07 2.18 7.42
C ALA A 299 -37.38 2.95 7.18
N ILE A 300 -38.52 2.36 7.59
CA ILE A 300 -39.84 2.99 7.50
C ILE A 300 -39.89 4.27 8.34
N GLU A 301 -39.34 4.28 9.56
CA GLU A 301 -39.29 5.46 10.41
C GLU A 301 -38.55 6.63 9.73
N ILE A 302 -37.33 6.36 9.22
CA ILE A 302 -36.50 7.37 8.54
C ILE A 302 -37.14 7.85 7.24
N LEU A 303 -37.68 6.95 6.41
CA LEU A 303 -38.33 7.33 5.15
C LEU A 303 -39.66 8.05 5.40
N THR A 304 -40.37 7.70 6.48
CA THR A 304 -41.54 8.46 6.95
C THR A 304 -41.14 9.86 7.37
N LEU A 305 -40.05 10.03 8.13
CA LEU A 305 -39.51 11.35 8.44
C LEU A 305 -39.16 12.13 7.17
N ASN A 306 -38.58 11.46 6.17
CA ASN A 306 -38.24 12.08 4.88
C ASN A 306 -39.49 12.64 4.19
N THR A 307 -40.58 11.87 4.09
CA THR A 307 -41.85 12.36 3.51
C THR A 307 -42.46 13.52 4.30
N LYS A 308 -42.27 13.58 5.62
CA LYS A 308 -42.74 14.70 6.45
C LYS A 308 -41.95 15.98 6.20
N ARG A 309 -40.62 15.86 6.04
CA ARG A 309 -39.73 17.01 5.80
C ARG A 309 -39.77 17.50 4.35
N PHE A 310 -40.02 16.60 3.40
CA PHE A 310 -40.06 16.88 1.96
C PHE A 310 -41.39 16.41 1.35
N PRO A 311 -42.54 16.97 1.76
CA PRO A 311 -43.88 16.48 1.40
C PRO A 311 -44.25 16.65 -0.09
N LYS A 312 -43.40 17.32 -0.87
CA LYS A 312 -43.56 17.51 -2.32
C LYS A 312 -42.67 16.58 -3.15
N SER A 313 -41.84 15.76 -2.51
CA SER A 313 -40.95 14.83 -3.21
C SER A 313 -41.68 13.52 -3.50
N ALA A 314 -41.99 13.29 -4.77
CA ALA A 314 -42.53 12.02 -5.22
C ALA A 314 -41.60 10.84 -4.87
N ASN A 315 -40.28 11.07 -4.98
CA ASN A 315 -39.25 10.09 -4.65
C ASN A 315 -39.32 9.66 -3.17
N CYS A 316 -39.56 10.58 -2.23
CA CYS A 316 -39.71 10.23 -0.82
C CYS A 316 -40.88 9.26 -0.57
N PHE A 317 -42.03 9.48 -1.24
CA PHE A 317 -43.18 8.59 -1.12
C PHE A 317 -42.95 7.26 -1.84
N ASP A 318 -42.29 7.26 -3.01
CA ASP A 318 -41.88 6.04 -3.70
C ASP A 318 -40.98 5.17 -2.81
N SER A 319 -39.92 5.75 -2.25
CA SER A 319 -38.99 5.05 -1.35
C SER A 319 -39.67 4.53 -0.08
N LEU A 320 -40.58 5.29 0.53
CA LEU A 320 -41.37 4.80 1.66
C LEU A 320 -42.29 3.63 1.25
N GLY A 321 -42.86 3.68 0.05
CA GLY A 321 -43.61 2.58 -0.54
C GLY A 321 -42.80 1.30 -0.68
N GLU A 322 -41.55 1.40 -1.14
CA GLU A 322 -40.61 0.27 -1.24
C GLU A 322 -40.27 -0.35 0.12
N ALA A 323 -40.07 0.49 1.15
CA ALA A 323 -39.79 0.01 2.49
C ALA A 323 -40.99 -0.78 3.07
N PHE A 324 -42.22 -0.30 2.87
CA PHE A 324 -43.43 -1.04 3.24
C PHE A 324 -43.58 -2.33 2.43
N ALA A 325 -43.33 -2.30 1.12
CA ALA A 325 -43.43 -3.48 0.26
C ALA A 325 -42.44 -4.57 0.69
N THR A 326 -41.19 -4.18 0.97
CA THR A 326 -40.13 -5.07 1.47
C THR A 326 -40.49 -5.68 2.83
N LYS A 327 -41.15 -4.91 3.71
CA LYS A 327 -41.67 -5.42 4.99
C LYS A 327 -42.90 -6.35 4.83
N GLY A 328 -43.54 -6.36 3.66
CA GLY A 328 -44.78 -7.11 3.40
C GLY A 328 -46.06 -6.34 3.73
N ASP A 329 -45.98 -5.06 4.08
CA ASP A 329 -47.14 -4.20 4.32
C ASP A 329 -47.69 -3.67 2.98
N LYS A 330 -48.44 -4.54 2.31
CA LYS A 330 -49.05 -4.25 1.01
C LYS A 330 -49.96 -3.02 1.04
N LYS A 331 -50.70 -2.80 2.13
CA LYS A 331 -51.66 -1.69 2.23
C LYS A 331 -50.93 -0.35 2.20
N ASN A 332 -49.92 -0.18 3.05
CA ASN A 332 -49.17 1.07 3.13
C ASN A 332 -48.23 1.25 1.92
N ALA A 333 -47.71 0.17 1.32
CA ALA A 333 -46.97 0.24 0.07
C ALA A 333 -47.80 0.87 -1.06
N ILE A 334 -49.01 0.32 -1.31
CA ILE A 334 -49.92 0.82 -2.36
C ILE A 334 -50.28 2.29 -2.13
N LEU A 335 -50.56 2.66 -0.87
CA LEU A 335 -50.90 4.04 -0.50
C LEU A 335 -49.79 5.01 -0.92
N ASN A 336 -48.55 4.67 -0.62
CA ASN A 336 -47.39 5.53 -0.86
C ASN A 336 -47.00 5.61 -2.35
N PHE A 337 -47.03 4.49 -3.09
CA PHE A 337 -46.81 4.53 -4.54
C PHE A 337 -47.88 5.35 -5.28
N LYS A 338 -49.16 5.19 -4.92
CA LYS A 338 -50.22 6.03 -5.48
C LYS A 338 -49.99 7.51 -5.13
N LYS A 339 -49.58 7.81 -3.90
CA LYS A 339 -49.24 9.18 -3.49
C LYS A 339 -48.09 9.75 -4.31
N SER A 340 -47.02 9.00 -4.54
CA SER A 340 -45.92 9.39 -5.44
C SER A 340 -46.43 9.75 -6.85
N LEU A 341 -47.27 8.90 -7.45
CA LEU A 341 -47.81 9.13 -8.80
C LEU A 341 -48.68 10.38 -8.93
N THR A 342 -49.32 10.84 -7.84
CA THR A 342 -50.09 12.11 -7.86
C THR A 342 -49.22 13.37 -8.00
N MET A 343 -47.90 13.24 -7.83
CA MET A 343 -46.96 14.38 -7.78
C MET A 343 -46.20 14.63 -9.08
N ASN A 344 -46.64 14.02 -10.20
CA ASN A 344 -45.94 14.06 -11.47
C ASN A 344 -44.44 13.68 -11.35
N PRO A 345 -44.12 12.46 -10.86
CA PRO A 345 -42.75 12.03 -10.63
C PRO A 345 -41.90 12.03 -11.90
N PRO A 346 -40.57 12.18 -11.78
CA PRO A 346 -39.63 11.86 -12.85
C PRO A 346 -39.87 10.44 -13.40
N ALA A 347 -39.54 10.22 -14.68
CA ALA A 347 -39.89 8.99 -15.39
C ALA A 347 -39.41 7.71 -14.68
N ASN A 348 -38.23 7.74 -14.06
CA ASN A 348 -37.70 6.60 -13.30
C ASN A 348 -38.53 6.31 -12.03
N VAL A 349 -38.91 7.34 -11.27
CA VAL A 349 -39.73 7.20 -10.06
C VAL A 349 -41.14 6.73 -10.43
N LYS A 350 -41.71 7.27 -11.51
CA LYS A 350 -43.00 6.84 -12.06
C LYS A 350 -42.98 5.34 -12.40
N ALA A 351 -42.00 4.92 -13.18
CA ALA A 351 -41.86 3.53 -13.61
C ALA A 351 -41.67 2.57 -12.42
N ASN A 352 -40.93 3.00 -11.38
CA ASN A 352 -40.76 2.20 -10.16
C ASN A 352 -42.08 2.02 -9.41
N SER A 353 -42.80 3.12 -9.15
CA SER A 353 -44.12 3.09 -8.51
C SER A 353 -45.11 2.19 -9.27
N GLU A 354 -45.21 2.31 -10.60
CA GLU A 354 -46.10 1.49 -11.43
C GLU A 354 -45.72 0.01 -11.40
N LYS A 355 -44.42 -0.30 -11.47
CA LYS A 355 -43.91 -1.67 -11.35
C LYS A 355 -44.36 -2.32 -10.04
N PHE A 356 -44.15 -1.65 -8.91
CA PHE A 356 -44.56 -2.18 -7.60
C PHE A 356 -46.08 -2.28 -7.47
N LEU A 357 -46.84 -1.30 -7.94
CA LEU A 357 -48.31 -1.38 -7.93
C LEU A 357 -48.82 -2.58 -8.74
N LYS A 358 -48.22 -2.87 -9.90
CA LYS A 358 -48.56 -4.07 -10.70
C LYS A 358 -48.22 -5.37 -9.95
N GLN A 359 -47.04 -5.46 -9.34
CA GLN A 359 -46.65 -6.62 -8.53
C GLN A 359 -47.58 -6.84 -7.32
N LEU A 360 -48.11 -5.75 -6.76
CA LEU A 360 -49.07 -5.77 -5.67
C LEU A 360 -50.53 -5.90 -6.17
N GLY A 361 -50.79 -6.00 -7.47
CA GLY A 361 -52.15 -6.13 -8.01
C GLY A 361 -53.05 -4.91 -7.77
N ALA A 362 -52.48 -3.71 -7.84
CA ALA A 362 -53.13 -2.43 -7.51
C ALA A 362 -52.99 -1.37 -8.62
N LEU A 363 -52.55 -1.77 -9.81
CA LEU A 363 -52.45 -0.97 -11.02
C LEU A 363 -53.48 -1.43 -12.06
#